data_AF-A0A6P6S3X7-F1
#
_entry.id   AF-A0A6P6S3X7-F1
#
_cell.length_a   1.000
_cell.length_b   1.000
_cell.length_c   1.000
_cell.angle_alpha   90.00
_cell.angle_beta   90.00
_cell.angle_gamma   90.00
#
_symmetry.space_group_name_H-M   'P 1'
#
loop_
_entity.id
_entity.type
_entity.pdbx_description
1 polymer ?
#
loop_
_entity_poly.entity_id
_entity_poly.type
_entity_poly.pdbx_seq_one_letter_code
_entity_poly.pdbx_strand_id
1 'polypeptide(L)'
;MASSSDVKSDVQISNKINDERPEKFKGVDFKRWQQKMQFYLTTLNLAHILKEECPKLADPDSRESLLTVETWKQSDFLCRNYILNRLDDTLYDIYSAYSTAKEVWDSLEKKYKMDDAGAKKFVIGKFLKYVMVDSKPVTKQVEEIQILMHELHGQGCSINEHFQVGAIIEKLPSS
;
A
#
# COMPACT_ATOMS: atom_id res chain seq x y z
N MET A 1 16.16 -41.92 -16.09
CA MET A 1 17.08 -40.84 -15.67
C MET A 1 16.47 -39.54 -16.16
N ALA A 2 15.81 -38.76 -15.30
CA ALA A 2 15.26 -37.46 -15.67
C ALA A 2 16.42 -36.48 -15.89
N SER A 3 16.39 -35.76 -17.01
CA SER A 3 17.46 -34.88 -17.45
C SER A 3 17.66 -33.69 -16.50
N SER A 4 18.93 -33.35 -16.26
CA SER A 4 19.38 -32.24 -15.40
C SER A 4 18.91 -30.83 -15.85
N SER A 5 18.15 -30.74 -16.95
CA SER A 5 17.58 -29.53 -17.51
C SER A 5 16.27 -29.10 -16.86
N ASP A 6 15.42 -30.05 -16.44
CA ASP A 6 14.07 -29.76 -15.93
C ASP A 6 14.10 -29.19 -14.50
N VAL A 7 15.07 -29.62 -13.69
CA VAL A 7 15.27 -29.11 -12.31
C VAL A 7 15.74 -27.64 -12.31
N LYS A 8 16.41 -27.18 -13.38
CA LYS A 8 16.95 -25.81 -13.46
C LYS A 8 15.87 -24.77 -13.77
N SER A 9 14.87 -25.14 -14.56
CA SER A 9 13.71 -24.28 -14.87
C SER A 9 12.82 -24.05 -13.66
N ASP A 10 12.54 -25.08 -12.86
CA ASP A 10 11.68 -24.98 -11.68
C ASP A 10 12.28 -24.08 -10.59
N VAL A 11 13.60 -24.17 -10.37
CA VAL A 11 14.32 -23.30 -9.42
C VAL A 11 14.36 -21.84 -9.87
N GLN A 12 14.42 -21.58 -11.18
CA GLN A 12 14.39 -20.22 -11.73
C GLN A 12 12.99 -19.57 -11.67
N ILE A 13 11.93 -20.36 -11.84
CA ILE A 13 10.53 -19.91 -11.68
C ILE A 13 10.23 -19.63 -10.20
N SER A 14 10.70 -20.49 -9.28
CA SER A 14 10.56 -20.30 -7.84
C SER A 14 11.23 -19.02 -7.32
N ASN A 15 12.39 -18.65 -7.88
CA ASN A 15 13.11 -17.42 -7.49
C ASN A 15 12.47 -16.14 -8.05
N LYS A 16 11.79 -16.18 -9.19
CA LYS A 16 11.12 -14.99 -9.77
C LYS A 16 9.87 -14.56 -9.01
N ILE A 17 9.14 -15.51 -8.42
CA ILE A 17 7.90 -15.23 -7.66
C ILE A 17 8.19 -14.50 -6.33
N ASN A 18 9.42 -14.58 -5.82
CA ASN A 18 9.79 -13.93 -4.56
C ASN A 18 10.05 -12.42 -4.67
N ASP A 19 10.24 -11.86 -5.88
CA ASP A 19 10.64 -10.45 -6.06
C ASP A 19 9.43 -9.48 -6.02
N GLU A 20 8.23 -9.97 -6.31
CA GLU A 20 7.01 -9.14 -6.33
C GLU A 20 6.24 -9.10 -5.00
N ARG A 21 6.65 -9.92 -4.03
CA ARG A 21 5.96 -10.02 -2.73
C ARG A 21 6.28 -8.79 -1.88
N PRO A 22 5.26 -8.08 -1.35
CA PRO A 22 5.50 -6.95 -0.47
C PRO A 22 6.13 -7.37 0.86
N GLU A 23 6.97 -6.49 1.42
CA GLU A 23 7.43 -6.60 2.79
C GLU A 23 6.25 -6.60 3.78
N LYS A 24 6.50 -7.10 5.00
CA LYS A 24 5.49 -7.06 6.07
C LYS A 24 5.12 -5.61 6.40
N PHE A 25 3.82 -5.32 6.44
CA PHE A 25 3.28 -4.06 6.90
C PHE A 25 3.43 -3.94 8.42
N LYS A 26 3.95 -2.80 8.87
CA LYS A 26 4.20 -2.49 10.29
C LYS A 26 3.40 -1.28 10.77
N GLY A 27 2.30 -0.94 10.09
CA GLY A 27 1.47 0.21 10.43
C GLY A 27 1.90 1.56 9.85
N VAL A 28 3.00 1.64 9.11
CA VAL A 28 3.54 2.87 8.51
C VAL A 28 3.61 2.80 6.98
N ASP A 29 3.53 3.94 6.31
CA ASP A 29 3.55 4.07 4.84
C ASP A 29 2.49 3.19 4.14
N PHE A 30 1.28 3.13 4.71
CA PHE A 30 0.21 2.26 4.25
C PHE A 30 -0.05 2.37 2.75
N LYS A 31 -0.05 3.59 2.18
CA LYS A 31 -0.29 3.80 0.75
C LYS A 31 0.71 3.04 -0.14
N ARG A 32 2.00 3.05 0.22
CA ARG A 32 3.05 2.32 -0.52
C ARG A 32 2.87 0.82 -0.36
N TRP A 33 2.64 0.36 0.87
CA TRP A 33 2.41 -1.07 1.12
C TRP A 33 1.15 -1.57 0.38
N GLN A 34 0.06 -0.81 0.44
CA GLN A 34 -1.21 -1.10 -0.20
C GLN A 34 -1.06 -1.25 -1.72
N GLN A 35 -0.33 -0.34 -2.37
CA GLN A 35 -0.05 -0.42 -3.82
C GLN A 35 0.73 -1.70 -4.17
N LYS A 36 1.79 -2.01 -3.41
CA LYS A 36 2.56 -3.25 -3.62
C LYS A 36 1.71 -4.50 -3.38
N MET A 37 0.85 -4.49 -2.36
CA MET A 37 -0.04 -5.61 -2.04
C MET A 37 -1.11 -5.79 -3.13
N GLN A 38 -1.70 -4.72 -3.65
CA GLN A 38 -2.65 -4.80 -4.77
C GLN A 38 -1.99 -5.35 -6.04
N PHE A 39 -0.77 -4.91 -6.34
CA PHE A 39 0.00 -5.45 -7.46
C PHE A 39 0.25 -6.96 -7.29
N TYR A 40 0.71 -7.37 -6.11
CA TYR A 40 0.93 -8.79 -5.78
C TYR A 40 -0.35 -9.63 -5.89
N LEU A 41 -1.50 -9.14 -5.42
CA LEU A 41 -2.78 -9.85 -5.59
C LEU A 41 -3.22 -9.89 -7.06
N THR A 42 -2.84 -8.91 -7.86
CA THR A 42 -3.15 -8.88 -9.30
C THR A 42 -2.35 -9.94 -10.05
N THR A 43 -1.07 -10.11 -9.72
CA THR A 43 -0.21 -11.14 -10.34
C THR A 43 -0.65 -12.56 -9.96
N LEU A 44 -1.35 -12.71 -8.82
CA LEU A 44 -2.01 -13.94 -8.39
C LEU A 44 -3.46 -14.09 -8.91
N ASN A 45 -3.98 -13.14 -9.68
CA ASN A 45 -5.37 -13.09 -10.14
C ASN A 45 -6.43 -13.11 -9.00
N LEU A 46 -6.12 -12.47 -7.86
CA LEU A 46 -6.98 -12.41 -6.68
C LEU A 46 -7.50 -10.99 -6.37
N ALA A 47 -7.07 -9.97 -7.11
CA ALA A 47 -7.45 -8.58 -6.84
C ALA A 47 -8.97 -8.31 -6.93
N HIS A 48 -9.70 -9.09 -7.73
CA HIS A 48 -11.16 -8.96 -7.89
C HIS A 48 -11.93 -9.32 -6.61
N ILE A 49 -11.40 -10.24 -5.81
CA ILE A 49 -11.98 -10.70 -4.53
C ILE A 49 -12.17 -9.55 -3.53
N LEU A 50 -11.31 -8.53 -3.57
CA LEU A 50 -11.42 -7.38 -2.67
C LEU A 50 -12.64 -6.49 -2.98
N LYS A 51 -13.18 -6.58 -4.20
CA LYS A 51 -14.26 -5.73 -4.68
C LYS A 51 -15.59 -6.48 -4.71
N GLU A 52 -15.56 -7.71 -5.19
CA GLU A 52 -16.74 -8.53 -5.43
C GLU A 52 -17.28 -9.16 -4.15
N GLU A 53 -18.59 -9.44 -4.16
CA GLU A 53 -19.23 -10.26 -3.14
C GLU A 53 -19.26 -11.72 -3.59
N CYS A 54 -19.46 -12.64 -2.63
CA CYS A 54 -19.68 -14.04 -2.95
C CYS A 54 -20.83 -14.17 -3.97
N PRO A 55 -20.64 -14.91 -5.08
CA PRO A 55 -21.70 -15.16 -6.04
C PRO A 55 -22.93 -15.73 -5.34
N LYS A 56 -24.12 -15.25 -5.73
CA LYS A 56 -25.38 -15.83 -5.27
C LYS A 56 -25.62 -17.15 -5.99
N LEU A 57 -26.11 -18.16 -5.28
CA LEU A 57 -26.56 -19.40 -5.89
C LEU A 57 -27.76 -19.09 -6.80
N ALA A 58 -27.59 -19.25 -8.11
CA ALA A 58 -28.67 -19.09 -9.08
C ALA A 58 -29.66 -20.26 -9.00
N ASP A 59 -29.13 -21.46 -8.78
CA ASP A 59 -29.87 -22.69 -8.52
C ASP A 59 -29.14 -23.51 -7.43
N PRO A 60 -29.74 -23.71 -6.24
CA PRO A 60 -29.12 -24.44 -5.13
C PRO A 60 -28.75 -25.90 -5.43
N ASP A 61 -29.46 -26.53 -6.37
CA ASP A 61 -29.25 -27.94 -6.73
C ASP A 61 -28.33 -28.09 -7.94
N SER A 62 -28.02 -26.98 -8.63
CA SER A 62 -27.09 -26.97 -9.74
C SER A 62 -25.65 -27.15 -9.26
N ARG A 63 -25.04 -28.26 -9.69
CA ARG A 63 -23.62 -28.53 -9.46
C ARG A 63 -22.72 -27.39 -9.93
N GLU A 64 -23.04 -26.73 -11.04
CA GLU A 64 -22.24 -25.62 -11.57
C GLU A 64 -22.31 -24.39 -10.65
N SER A 65 -23.49 -24.10 -10.10
CA SER A 65 -23.67 -23.00 -9.13
C SER A 65 -22.90 -23.27 -7.85
N LEU A 66 -22.94 -24.50 -7.33
CA LEU A 66 -22.18 -24.91 -6.15
C LEU A 66 -20.66 -24.80 -6.37
N LEU A 67 -20.16 -25.32 -7.49
CA LEU A 67 -18.73 -25.25 -7.85
C LEU A 67 -18.24 -23.80 -7.98
N THR A 68 -19.08 -22.91 -8.52
CA THR A 68 -18.75 -21.48 -8.65
C THR A 68 -18.57 -20.84 -7.26
N VAL A 69 -19.47 -21.12 -6.33
CA VAL A 69 -19.40 -20.61 -4.95
C VAL A 69 -18.20 -21.19 -4.20
N GLU A 70 -17.93 -22.49 -4.33
CA GLU A 70 -16.77 -23.12 -3.71
C GLU A 70 -15.45 -22.56 -4.24
N THR A 71 -15.35 -22.37 -5.55
CA THR A 71 -14.17 -21.75 -6.19
C THR A 71 -13.96 -20.34 -5.68
N TRP A 72 -15.03 -19.54 -5.55
CA TRP A 72 -14.93 -18.21 -4.99
C TRP A 72 -14.48 -18.22 -3.53
N LYS A 73 -15.04 -19.10 -2.68
CA LYS A 73 -14.64 -19.23 -1.27
C LYS A 73 -13.18 -19.63 -1.12
N GLN A 74 -12.68 -20.49 -2.00
CA GLN A 74 -11.27 -20.87 -2.02
C GLN A 74 -10.39 -19.67 -2.39
N SER A 75 -10.78 -18.89 -3.41
CA SER A 75 -10.08 -17.66 -3.78
C SER A 75 -10.10 -16.60 -2.67
N ASP A 76 -11.22 -16.42 -1.97
CA ASP A 76 -11.33 -15.55 -0.81
C ASP A 76 -10.42 -16.01 0.34
N PHE A 77 -10.43 -17.30 0.66
CA PHE A 77 -9.53 -17.88 1.65
C PHE A 77 -8.05 -17.61 1.32
N LEU A 78 -7.64 -17.85 0.08
CA LEU A 78 -6.26 -17.60 -0.35
C LEU A 78 -5.92 -16.11 -0.29
N CYS A 79 -6.77 -15.24 -0.84
CA CYS A 79 -6.57 -13.80 -0.84
C CYS A 79 -6.41 -13.25 0.59
N ARG A 80 -7.30 -13.68 1.50
CA ARG A 80 -7.24 -13.31 2.92
C ARG A 80 -5.90 -13.73 3.54
N ASN A 81 -5.48 -14.97 3.34
CA ASN A 81 -4.22 -15.48 3.87
C ASN A 81 -3.00 -14.76 3.28
N TYR A 82 -3.01 -14.40 1.99
CA TYR A 82 -1.94 -13.62 1.40
C TYR A 82 -1.82 -12.24 2.05
N ILE A 83 -2.94 -11.55 2.28
CA ILE A 83 -2.93 -10.26 2.99
C ILE A 83 -2.41 -10.43 4.42
N LEU A 84 -2.99 -11.35 5.19
CA LEU A 84 -2.63 -11.57 6.59
C LEU A 84 -1.14 -11.91 6.75
N ASN A 85 -0.59 -12.79 5.93
CA ASN A 85 0.83 -13.16 6.00
C ASN A 85 1.78 -11.98 5.70
N ARG A 86 1.29 -10.92 5.05
CA ARG A 86 2.02 -9.68 4.78
C ARG A 86 1.81 -8.61 5.86
N LEU A 87 1.16 -8.94 6.97
CA LEU A 87 1.14 -8.12 8.17
C LEU A 87 2.26 -8.57 9.12
N ASP A 88 2.71 -7.68 10.00
CA ASP A 88 3.46 -8.11 11.18
C ASP A 88 2.57 -8.91 12.14
N ASP A 89 3.17 -9.57 13.12
CA ASP A 89 2.47 -10.57 13.93
C ASP A 89 1.39 -9.91 14.82
N THR A 90 1.62 -8.68 15.29
CA THR A 90 0.63 -7.92 16.08
C THR A 90 -0.60 -7.58 15.24
N LEU A 91 -0.37 -7.13 14.00
CA LEU A 91 -1.45 -6.81 13.07
C LEU A 91 -2.14 -8.09 12.57
N TYR A 92 -1.40 -9.16 12.33
CA TYR A 92 -1.97 -10.46 11.99
C TYR A 92 -3.01 -10.88 13.03
N ASP A 93 -2.65 -10.85 14.31
CA ASP A 93 -3.55 -11.30 15.38
C ASP A 93 -4.85 -10.50 15.42
N ILE A 94 -4.77 -9.17 15.23
CA ILE A 94 -5.94 -8.28 15.19
C ILE A 94 -6.82 -8.57 13.98
N TYR A 95 -6.22 -8.68 12.79
CA TYR A 95 -6.96 -8.77 11.53
C TYR A 95 -7.36 -10.20 11.16
N SER A 96 -6.78 -11.22 11.81
CA SER A 96 -7.16 -12.63 11.60
C SER A 96 -8.60 -12.95 12.03
N ALA A 97 -9.20 -12.10 12.88
CA ALA A 97 -10.58 -12.23 13.33
C ALA A 97 -11.62 -11.95 12.24
N TYR A 98 -11.24 -11.29 11.13
CA TYR A 98 -12.15 -11.05 10.01
C TYR A 98 -12.29 -12.29 9.12
N SER A 99 -13.50 -12.54 8.64
CA SER A 99 -13.84 -13.80 7.97
C SER A 99 -13.44 -13.81 6.50
N THR A 100 -13.50 -12.65 5.84
CA THR A 100 -13.25 -12.51 4.40
C THR A 100 -12.04 -11.65 4.09
N ALA A 101 -11.46 -11.81 2.89
CA ALA A 101 -10.37 -10.95 2.43
C ALA A 101 -10.81 -9.49 2.34
N LYS A 102 -12.06 -9.26 1.90
CA LYS A 102 -12.67 -7.93 1.79
C LYS A 102 -12.75 -7.22 3.15
N GLU A 103 -13.24 -7.90 4.19
CA GLU A 103 -13.32 -7.32 5.53
C GLU A 103 -11.96 -6.92 6.09
N VAL A 104 -10.93 -7.76 5.89
CA VAL A 104 -9.54 -7.42 6.26
C VAL A 104 -9.08 -6.17 5.51
N TRP A 105 -9.28 -6.17 4.18
CA TRP A 105 -8.86 -5.08 3.31
C TRP A 105 -9.53 -3.75 3.66
N ASP A 106 -10.86 -3.74 3.79
CA ASP A 106 -11.65 -2.55 4.11
C ASP A 106 -11.30 -2.01 5.51
N SER A 107 -11.04 -2.90 6.47
CA SER A 107 -10.64 -2.51 7.83
C SER A 107 -9.24 -1.90 7.88
N LEU A 108 -8.31 -2.41 7.07
CA LEU A 108 -6.97 -1.81 6.88
C LEU A 108 -7.09 -0.43 6.23
N GLU A 109 -7.87 -0.31 5.15
CA GLU A 109 -8.11 0.98 4.51
C GLU A 109 -8.73 1.98 5.48
N LYS A 110 -9.78 1.60 6.20
CA LYS A 110 -10.46 2.50 7.13
C LYS A 110 -9.50 3.03 8.20
N LYS A 111 -8.63 2.19 8.76
CA LYS A 111 -7.70 2.58 9.80
C LYS A 111 -6.56 3.46 9.27
N TYR A 112 -5.88 3.01 8.22
CA TYR A 112 -4.59 3.60 7.82
C TYR A 112 -4.68 4.59 6.67
N LYS A 113 -5.77 4.60 5.89
CA LYS A 113 -5.98 5.57 4.80
C LYS A 113 -6.32 6.97 5.33
N MET A 114 -7.00 7.06 6.48
CA MET A 114 -7.29 8.33 7.15
C MET A 114 -6.05 8.93 7.82
N ASP A 115 -5.19 8.08 8.39
CA ASP A 115 -3.92 8.51 8.99
C ASP A 115 -2.96 9.08 7.94
N ASP A 116 -2.96 8.57 6.70
CA ASP A 116 -2.22 9.15 5.57
C ASP A 116 -2.74 10.56 5.21
N ALA A 117 -4.06 10.79 5.27
CA ALA A 117 -4.63 12.12 5.06
C ALA A 117 -4.27 13.11 6.19
N GLY A 118 -4.19 12.63 7.44
CA GLY A 118 -3.72 13.40 8.59
C GLY A 118 -2.24 13.76 8.47
N ALA A 119 -1.38 12.78 8.13
CA ALA A 119 0.04 12.98 7.88
C ALA A 119 0.27 13.95 6.72
N LYS A 120 -0.44 13.77 5.61
CA LYS A 120 -0.44 14.69 4.47
C LYS A 120 -0.83 16.11 4.86
N LYS A 121 -1.94 16.28 5.60
CA LYS A 121 -2.38 17.60 6.09
C LYS A 121 -1.34 18.24 7.03
N PHE A 122 -0.67 17.43 7.84
CA PHE A 122 0.38 17.89 8.74
C PHE A 122 1.61 18.38 7.99
N VAL A 123 2.11 17.63 7.00
CA VAL A 123 3.25 18.04 6.16
C VAL A 123 2.90 19.29 5.36
N ILE A 124 1.71 19.37 4.77
CA ILE A 124 1.20 20.58 4.10
C ILE A 124 1.18 21.76 5.08
N GLY A 125 0.67 21.55 6.29
CA GLY A 125 0.62 22.57 7.34
C GLY A 125 2.01 23.06 7.76
N LYS A 126 2.98 22.16 7.94
CA LYS A 126 4.37 22.49 8.24
C LYS A 126 5.00 23.29 7.11
N PHE A 127 4.85 22.84 5.87
CA PHE A 127 5.38 23.54 4.70
C PHE A 127 4.78 24.94 4.59
N LEU A 128 3.45 25.09 4.66
CA LEU A 128 2.80 26.40 4.54
C LEU A 128 3.21 27.37 5.66
N LYS A 129 3.34 26.87 6.90
CA LYS A 129 3.72 27.70 8.07
C LYS A 129 5.22 27.96 8.21
N TYR A 130 6.07 27.25 7.47
CA TYR A 130 7.50 27.47 7.54
C TYR A 130 7.84 28.88 7.05
N VAL A 131 8.62 29.63 7.84
CA VAL A 131 9.16 30.94 7.51
C VAL A 131 10.63 30.93 7.93
N MET A 132 11.51 31.51 7.11
CA MET A 132 12.92 31.62 7.44
C MET A 132 13.15 32.70 8.50
N VAL A 133 14.16 32.50 9.34
CA VAL A 133 14.56 33.43 10.40
C VAL A 133 16.02 33.82 10.25
N ASP A 134 16.36 35.06 10.61
CA ASP A 134 17.72 35.60 10.49
C ASP A 134 18.74 34.94 11.42
N SER A 135 18.25 34.35 12.51
CA SER A 135 19.10 33.68 13.51
C SER A 135 19.68 32.34 13.05
N LYS A 136 19.35 31.87 11.84
CA LYS A 136 19.74 30.56 11.34
C LYS A 136 20.34 30.65 9.93
N PRO A 137 21.42 29.88 9.62
CA PRO A 137 22.01 29.89 8.29
C PRO A 137 20.99 29.51 7.20
N VAL A 138 20.97 30.29 6.12
CA VAL A 138 20.06 30.06 4.98
C VAL A 138 20.21 28.64 4.41
N THR A 139 21.43 28.12 4.34
CA THR A 139 21.70 26.75 3.85
C THR A 139 20.96 25.69 4.66
N LYS A 140 20.95 25.80 6.00
CA LYS A 140 20.21 24.89 6.88
C LYS A 140 18.71 25.01 6.73
N GLN A 141 18.22 26.22 6.47
CA GLN A 141 16.79 26.46 6.26
C GLN A 141 16.32 25.93 4.90
N VAL A 142 17.16 26.01 3.87
CA VAL A 142 16.89 25.43 2.55
C VAL A 142 16.84 23.89 2.63
N GLU A 143 17.77 23.26 3.35
CA GLU A 143 17.74 21.80 3.61
C GLU A 143 16.40 21.37 4.24
N GLU A 144 15.90 22.12 5.22
CA GLU A 144 14.62 21.82 5.89
C GLU A 144 13.42 21.96 4.95
N ILE A 145 13.40 22.99 4.11
CA ILE A 145 12.35 23.16 3.09
C ILE A 145 12.41 22.03 2.07
N GLN A 146 13.60 21.60 1.63
CA GLN A 146 13.77 20.49 0.70
C GLN A 146 13.26 19.18 1.30
N ILE A 147 13.52 18.92 2.58
CA ILE A 147 12.97 17.76 3.30
C ILE A 147 11.43 17.80 3.27
N LEU A 148 10.82 18.95 3.59
CA LEU A 148 9.37 19.11 3.54
C LEU A 148 8.81 18.91 2.12
N MET A 149 9.50 19.41 1.09
CA MET A 149 9.10 19.19 -0.30
C MET A 149 9.18 17.71 -0.70
N HIS A 150 10.21 16.99 -0.25
CA HIS A 150 10.32 15.54 -0.46
C HIS A 150 9.23 14.76 0.27
N GLU A 151 8.90 15.13 1.50
CA GLU A 151 7.80 14.55 2.25
C GLU A 151 6.46 14.79 1.54
N LEU A 152 6.21 16.01 1.05
CA LEU A 152 5.01 16.33 0.26
C LEU A 152 4.92 15.46 -0.99
N HIS A 153 6.04 15.30 -1.71
CA HIS A 153 6.09 14.42 -2.88
C HIS A 153 5.77 12.96 -2.51
N GLY A 154 6.34 12.46 -1.40
CA GLY A 154 6.06 11.12 -0.87
C GLY A 154 4.58 10.90 -0.52
N GLN A 155 3.91 11.95 -0.02
CA GLN A 155 2.46 11.98 0.24
C GLN A 155 1.60 12.15 -1.03
N GLY A 156 2.22 12.20 -2.21
CA GLY A 156 1.56 12.41 -3.50
C GLY A 156 1.10 13.84 -3.74
N CYS A 157 1.67 14.82 -3.03
CA CYS A 157 1.56 16.25 -3.34
C CYS A 157 2.75 16.68 -4.20
N SER A 158 2.66 16.46 -5.51
CA SER A 158 3.62 17.03 -6.45
C SER A 158 3.39 18.53 -6.60
N ILE A 159 4.44 19.32 -6.37
CA ILE A 159 4.45 20.77 -6.55
C ILE A 159 5.34 21.05 -7.76
N ASN A 160 4.86 21.83 -8.72
CA ASN A 160 5.67 22.20 -9.89
C ASN A 160 6.84 23.12 -9.49
N GLU A 161 7.90 23.12 -10.29
CA GLU A 161 9.15 23.86 -9.98
C GLU A 161 8.91 25.37 -9.78
N HIS A 162 8.02 25.97 -10.56
CA HIS A 162 7.73 27.40 -10.46
C HIS A 162 7.10 27.75 -9.10
N PHE A 163 6.19 26.91 -8.62
CA PHE A 163 5.59 27.06 -7.30
C PHE A 163 6.60 26.77 -6.19
N GLN A 164 7.52 25.82 -6.37
CA GLN A 164 8.58 25.57 -5.40
C GLN A 164 9.48 26.80 -5.22
N VAL A 165 9.94 27.41 -6.33
CA VAL A 165 10.74 28.63 -6.30
C VAL A 165 9.97 29.78 -5.66
N GLY A 166 8.72 30.02 -6.08
CA GLY A 166 7.87 31.06 -5.50
C GLY A 166 7.65 30.86 -4.00
N ALA A 167 7.38 29.63 -3.56
CA ALA A 167 7.20 29.30 -2.15
C ALA A 167 8.48 29.48 -1.32
N ILE A 168 9.68 29.29 -1.88
CA ILE A 168 10.94 29.57 -1.18
C ILE A 168 11.13 31.08 -1.02
N ILE A 169 10.89 31.86 -2.08
CA ILE A 169 11.00 33.32 -2.05
C ILE A 169 10.07 33.92 -0.99
N GLU A 170 8.82 33.45 -0.93
CA GLU A 170 7.83 33.93 0.04
C GLU A 170 8.15 33.58 1.50
N LYS A 171 9.10 32.66 1.72
CA LYS A 171 9.56 32.26 3.05
C LYS A 171 10.75 33.06 3.54
N LEU A 172 11.33 33.93 2.72
CA LEU A 172 12.46 34.76 3.12
C LEU A 172 12.05 35.74 4.23
N PRO A 173 12.97 36.08 5.15
CA PRO A 173 12.72 37.08 6.17
C PRO A 173 12.42 38.44 5.54
N SER A 174 11.57 39.24 6.19
CA SER A 174 11.40 40.64 5.81
C SER A 174 12.69 41.40 6.08
N SER A 175 13.20 42.10 5.07
CA SER A 175 14.43 42.90 5.17
C SER A 175 14.31 44.09 6.11
#